data_AF-A0A957J8K7-F1
#
_entry.id   AF-A0A957J8K7-F1
#
_cell.length_a   1.000
_cell.length_b   1.000
_cell.length_c   1.000
_cell.angle_alpha   90.00
_cell.angle_beta   90.00
_cell.angle_gamma   90.00
#
_symmetry.space_group_name_H-M   'P 1'
#
loop_
_entity.id
_entity.type
_entity.pdbx_description
1 polymer ?
#
loop_
_entity_poly.entity_id
_entity_poly.type
_entity_poly.pdbx_seq_one_letter_code
_entity_poly.pdbx_strand_id
1 'polypeptide(L)'
;LTTITGNGTMRPFHMPIAGISLTLNNLTVTGSNASPAIFANETNTSLTLDEVVMSGNNNFSGLNGGAIFFSSNAGSLTISNSTFNSNNVGANRSGGAIHVGTGGGFVEISNSTFSGNWAASQGGAISVAFGSTTLTNVTIVGNTAGVGGGGLAQSGGTVTILNSIVADNTGGNCAGTISSSGYNLDSANTCGFASTGDLVNTDPLLGTLTDNGGQTATHAPATNSPVVDAGDPACGGATTDQRGVARPQDGDADGMATCDIGAVELGQMQCGLQADGSAFPTLSYPQASGVNITVPNTSEGTLDCIQVVEVGYSHPNATSSPLNDALETGKYWRIKGFE
;
A
#
# COMPACT_ATOMS: atom_id res chain seq x y z
N LEU A 1 14.20 1.93 -9.76
CA LEU A 1 13.79 3.25 -9.22
C LEU A 1 15.01 4.16 -9.13
N THR A 2 14.90 5.40 -9.61
CA THR A 2 15.90 6.45 -9.28
C THR A 2 15.89 6.67 -7.77
N THR A 3 17.05 6.77 -7.13
CA THR A 3 17.14 6.99 -5.67
C THR A 3 17.63 8.39 -5.35
N ILE A 4 16.85 9.11 -4.55
CA ILE A 4 17.22 10.40 -3.96
C ILE A 4 17.48 10.17 -2.48
N THR A 5 18.68 10.50 -2.02
CA THR A 5 19.06 10.26 -0.62
C THR A 5 19.47 11.52 0.11
N GLY A 6 19.06 11.62 1.37
CA GLY A 6 19.55 12.64 2.31
C GLY A 6 20.97 12.40 2.80
N ASN A 7 21.56 11.23 2.50
CA ASN A 7 22.90 10.79 2.93
C ASN A 7 23.15 10.95 4.45
N GLY A 8 22.09 10.80 5.24
CA GLY A 8 22.06 10.95 6.70
C GLY A 8 22.04 12.38 7.21
N THR A 9 22.42 13.38 6.42
CA THR A 9 22.62 14.75 6.94
C THR A 9 21.68 15.78 6.34
N MET A 10 21.06 15.47 5.21
CA MET A 10 20.26 16.41 4.45
C MET A 10 18.80 16.01 4.42
N ARG A 11 17.99 17.04 4.17
CA ARG A 11 16.62 16.90 3.71
C ARG A 11 16.61 16.75 2.19
N PRO A 12 16.09 15.64 1.63
CA PRO A 12 15.86 15.52 0.19
C PRO A 12 15.01 16.65 -0.40
N PHE A 13 13.86 16.99 0.23
CA PHE A 13 12.95 17.99 -0.32
C PHE A 13 12.45 18.98 0.73
N HIS A 14 12.53 20.27 0.39
CA HIS A 14 11.93 21.37 1.15
C HIS A 14 11.03 22.18 0.23
N MET A 15 9.83 22.51 0.70
CA MET A 15 8.87 23.35 -0.02
C MET A 15 8.78 24.71 0.70
N PRO A 16 9.65 25.69 0.37
CA PRO A 16 9.88 26.89 1.19
C PRO A 16 8.95 28.08 0.89
N ILE A 17 8.05 27.96 -0.07
CA ILE A 17 7.16 29.05 -0.49
C ILE A 17 5.71 28.57 -0.61
N ALA A 18 4.77 29.45 -0.32
CA ALA A 18 3.35 29.18 -0.49
C ALA A 18 2.98 28.94 -1.97
N GLY A 19 2.02 28.04 -2.22
CA GLY A 19 1.50 27.79 -3.57
C GLY A 19 2.37 26.86 -4.43
N ILE A 20 3.44 26.26 -3.88
CA ILE A 20 4.31 25.38 -4.65
C ILE A 20 3.75 23.95 -4.73
N SER A 21 3.93 23.33 -5.90
CA SER A 21 3.57 21.93 -6.14
C SER A 21 4.82 21.09 -6.35
N LEU A 22 4.87 19.90 -5.75
CA LEU A 22 5.88 18.89 -5.99
C LEU A 22 5.19 17.57 -6.35
N THR A 23 5.61 16.99 -7.47
CA THR A 23 5.16 15.66 -7.90
C THR A 23 6.37 14.73 -7.98
N LEU A 24 6.30 13.60 -7.29
CA LEU A 24 7.32 12.55 -7.30
C LEU A 24 6.68 11.29 -7.87
N ASN A 25 7.27 10.74 -8.93
CA ASN A 25 6.80 9.52 -9.56
C ASN A 25 7.95 8.53 -9.70
N ASN A 26 7.69 7.25 -9.42
CA ASN A 26 8.58 6.15 -9.76
C ASN A 26 10.04 6.37 -9.26
N LEU A 27 10.17 6.68 -7.96
CA LEU A 27 11.46 6.90 -7.33
C LEU A 27 11.51 6.42 -5.87
N THR A 28 12.72 6.30 -5.35
CA THR A 28 12.97 6.02 -3.93
C THR A 28 13.53 7.27 -3.24
N VAL A 29 12.96 7.64 -2.10
CA VAL A 29 13.52 8.66 -1.20
C VAL A 29 13.94 8.01 0.12
N THR A 30 15.22 8.18 0.48
CA THR A 30 15.78 7.45 1.62
C THR A 30 16.84 8.22 2.42
N GLY A 31 17.07 7.79 3.65
CA GLY A 31 18.27 8.13 4.41
C GLY A 31 18.35 9.59 4.82
N SER A 32 17.23 10.29 5.04
CA SER A 32 17.28 11.47 5.90
C SER A 32 17.50 11.00 7.35
N ASN A 33 18.42 11.58 8.13
CA ASN A 33 18.52 11.34 9.58
C ASN A 33 18.35 12.63 10.42
N ALA A 34 18.42 13.80 9.78
CA ALA A 34 18.47 15.11 10.42
C ALA A 34 17.21 15.96 10.20
N SER A 35 16.18 15.42 9.54
CA SER A 35 14.87 16.06 9.32
C SER A 35 13.90 15.05 8.70
N PRO A 36 12.60 15.38 8.56
CA PRO A 36 11.72 14.67 7.64
C PRO A 36 12.34 14.65 6.24
N ALA A 37 12.09 13.61 5.44
CA ALA A 37 12.60 13.56 4.07
C ALA A 37 11.97 14.63 3.17
N ILE A 38 10.66 14.86 3.35
CA ILE A 38 9.90 15.94 2.72
C ILE A 38 9.33 16.84 3.81
N PHE A 39 9.63 18.13 3.72
CA PHE A 39 9.12 19.15 4.64
C PHE A 39 8.26 20.18 3.89
N ALA A 40 6.95 20.14 4.15
CA ALA A 40 5.93 21.00 3.56
C ALA A 40 5.16 21.74 4.67
N ASN A 41 5.50 23.01 4.91
CA ASN A 41 4.98 23.82 6.02
C ASN A 41 4.39 25.17 5.57
N GLU A 42 4.27 25.40 4.26
CA GLU A 42 3.78 26.64 3.68
C GLU A 42 2.34 26.46 3.19
N THR A 43 1.56 27.54 3.11
CA THR A 43 0.14 27.47 2.71
C THR A 43 -0.03 27.12 1.23
N ASN A 44 -1.19 26.55 0.86
CA ASN A 44 -1.53 26.15 -0.51
C ASN A 44 -0.46 25.28 -1.19
N THR A 45 0.22 24.44 -0.41
CA THR A 45 1.29 23.56 -0.93
C THR A 45 0.69 22.23 -1.35
N SER A 46 1.01 21.77 -2.56
CA SER A 46 0.50 20.51 -3.10
C SER A 46 1.63 19.50 -3.29
N LEU A 47 1.50 18.34 -2.66
CA LEU A 47 2.46 17.25 -2.75
C LEU A 47 1.77 16.00 -3.31
N THR A 48 2.29 15.46 -4.41
CA THR A 48 1.78 14.25 -5.04
C THR A 48 2.89 13.21 -5.14
N LEU A 49 2.67 12.03 -4.55
CA LEU A 49 3.57 10.87 -4.65
C LEU A 49 2.81 9.75 -5.33
N ASP A 50 3.34 9.24 -6.43
CA ASP A 50 2.81 8.06 -7.11
C ASP A 50 3.95 7.06 -7.35
N GLU A 51 3.76 5.81 -6.96
CA GLU A 51 4.79 4.77 -7.12
C GLU A 51 6.12 5.13 -6.46
N VAL A 52 6.05 5.77 -5.29
CA VAL A 52 7.22 6.20 -4.54
C VAL A 52 7.52 5.22 -3.41
N VAL A 53 8.81 4.95 -3.21
CA VAL A 53 9.30 4.25 -2.03
C VAL A 53 9.93 5.25 -1.06
N MET A 54 9.27 5.52 0.05
CA MET A 54 9.80 6.32 1.16
C MET A 54 10.37 5.35 2.21
N SER A 55 11.68 5.15 2.23
CA SER A 55 12.29 4.11 3.06
C SER A 55 13.44 4.59 3.93
N GLY A 56 13.49 4.17 5.19
CA GLY A 56 14.65 4.44 6.05
C GLY A 56 14.87 5.93 6.32
N ASN A 57 13.81 6.74 6.27
CA ASN A 57 13.90 8.17 6.59
C ASN A 57 13.68 8.35 8.09
N ASN A 58 14.76 8.69 8.79
CA ASN A 58 14.80 8.91 10.21
C ASN A 58 14.80 10.41 10.50
N ASN A 59 13.99 10.85 11.45
CA ASN A 59 13.97 12.25 11.85
C ASN A 59 14.32 12.39 13.34
N PHE A 60 15.58 12.73 13.61
CA PHE A 60 16.07 13.08 14.95
C PHE A 60 16.14 14.60 15.19
N SER A 61 15.55 15.41 14.30
CA SER A 61 15.67 16.87 14.31
C SER A 61 14.72 17.57 15.29
N GLY A 62 13.97 16.80 16.08
CA GLY A 62 12.93 17.35 16.95
C GLY A 62 11.66 17.79 16.21
N LEU A 63 11.49 17.44 14.93
CA LEU A 63 10.21 17.57 14.20
C LEU A 63 9.44 16.23 14.25
N ASN A 64 8.13 16.27 13.99
CA ASN A 64 7.34 15.06 13.72
C ASN A 64 7.54 14.62 12.25
N GLY A 65 7.10 13.42 11.87
CA GLY A 65 7.23 12.93 10.49
C GLY A 65 8.64 12.42 10.20
N GLY A 66 8.84 11.11 10.04
CA GLY A 66 10.11 10.57 9.54
C GLY A 66 10.27 10.76 8.04
N ALA A 67 9.28 10.31 7.25
CA ALA A 67 9.27 10.52 5.81
C ALA A 67 8.71 11.90 5.43
N ILE A 68 7.51 12.24 5.91
CA ILE A 68 6.81 13.46 5.51
C ILE A 68 6.33 14.21 6.74
N PHE A 69 6.69 15.49 6.81
CA PHE A 69 6.02 16.46 7.66
C PHE A 69 5.17 17.37 6.77
N PHE A 70 3.86 17.31 6.97
CA PHE A 70 2.88 18.08 6.21
C PHE A 70 2.09 18.99 7.16
N SER A 71 2.24 20.30 7.01
CA SER A 71 1.56 21.33 7.79
C SER A 71 1.24 22.51 6.86
N SER A 72 0.42 22.25 5.85
CA SER A 72 0.04 23.24 4.85
C SER A 72 -1.44 23.60 4.97
N ASN A 73 -1.74 24.83 5.35
CA ASN A 73 -3.12 25.31 5.31
C ASN A 73 -3.61 25.44 3.87
N ALA A 74 -4.76 24.83 3.56
CA ALA A 74 -5.32 24.73 2.21
C ALA A 74 -4.39 24.07 1.17
N GLY A 75 -3.37 23.33 1.62
CA GLY A 75 -2.57 22.46 0.77
C GLY A 75 -3.22 21.10 0.56
N SER A 76 -2.60 20.27 -0.30
CA SER A 76 -2.97 18.87 -0.47
C SER A 76 -1.76 17.94 -0.41
N LEU A 77 -1.99 16.74 0.10
CA LEU A 77 -1.06 15.62 0.03
C LEU A 77 -1.80 14.43 -0.58
N THR A 78 -1.41 14.04 -1.79
CA THR A 78 -1.96 12.86 -2.48
C THR A 78 -0.87 11.81 -2.59
N ILE A 79 -1.17 10.59 -2.14
CA ILE A 79 -0.24 9.46 -2.19
C ILE A 79 -0.97 8.28 -2.83
N SER A 80 -0.42 7.73 -3.91
CA SER A 80 -0.93 6.54 -4.59
C SER A 80 0.18 5.52 -4.84
N ASN A 81 -0.19 4.25 -4.85
CA ASN A 81 0.67 3.13 -5.30
C ASN A 81 2.07 3.08 -4.63
N SER A 82 2.17 3.59 -3.40
CA SER A 82 3.45 3.91 -2.76
C SER A 82 3.72 3.04 -1.53
N THR A 83 5.00 2.82 -1.23
CA THR A 83 5.43 2.11 -0.02
C THR A 83 6.16 3.06 0.92
N PHE A 84 5.73 3.08 2.19
CA PHE A 84 6.39 3.77 3.29
C PHE A 84 6.88 2.73 4.28
N ASN A 85 8.19 2.48 4.31
CA ASN A 85 8.72 1.46 5.20
C ASN A 85 9.94 1.90 6.01
N SER A 86 10.02 1.40 7.25
CA SER A 86 11.18 1.65 8.11
C SER A 86 11.52 3.14 8.29
N ASN A 87 10.52 4.02 8.24
CA ASN A 87 10.71 5.43 8.55
C ASN A 87 10.49 5.65 10.05
N ASN A 88 11.35 6.45 10.67
CA ASN A 88 11.40 6.56 12.13
C ASN A 88 11.44 8.02 12.56
N VAL A 89 10.87 8.32 13.72
CA VAL A 89 10.99 9.65 14.35
C VAL A 89 11.47 9.53 15.79
N GLY A 90 12.30 10.47 16.23
CA GLY A 90 12.94 10.46 17.55
C GLY A 90 11.98 10.60 18.74
N ALA A 91 12.56 10.69 19.94
CA ALA A 91 11.83 10.73 21.21
C ALA A 91 10.77 11.84 21.28
N ASN A 92 9.61 11.53 21.88
CA ASN A 92 8.47 12.44 22.05
C ASN A 92 7.91 13.01 20.74
N ARG A 93 7.97 12.23 19.65
CA ARG A 93 7.45 12.63 18.33
C ARG A 93 6.55 11.56 17.73
N SER A 94 5.70 12.02 16.81
CA SER A 94 4.63 11.23 16.20
C SER A 94 4.79 11.15 14.68
N GLY A 95 4.15 10.15 14.06
CA GLY A 95 4.16 9.97 12.61
C GLY A 95 5.51 9.45 12.12
N GLY A 96 5.83 8.18 12.35
CA GLY A 96 7.10 7.60 11.89
C GLY A 96 7.25 7.71 10.37
N ALA A 97 6.16 7.50 9.62
CA ALA A 97 6.12 7.85 8.20
C ALA A 97 5.63 9.29 8.00
N ILE A 98 4.36 9.56 8.33
CA ILE A 98 3.69 10.82 7.99
C ILE A 98 3.15 11.49 9.25
N HIS A 99 3.42 12.78 9.37
CA HIS A 99 2.73 13.64 10.32
C HIS A 99 1.96 14.76 9.61
N VAL A 100 0.66 14.84 9.90
CA VAL A 100 -0.23 15.91 9.46
C VAL A 100 -0.41 16.89 10.62
N GLY A 101 0.32 18.00 10.57
CA GLY A 101 0.37 19.04 11.60
C GLY A 101 -0.49 20.26 11.26
N THR A 102 -0.26 21.36 11.99
CA THR A 102 -1.10 22.57 11.98
C THR A 102 -1.41 23.09 10.58
N GLY A 103 -2.65 23.54 10.38
CA GLY A 103 -3.17 23.94 9.08
C GLY A 103 -3.64 22.78 8.21
N GLY A 104 -3.14 21.56 8.49
CA GLY A 104 -3.59 20.24 8.00
C GLY A 104 -4.48 20.30 6.77
N GLY A 105 -3.87 20.40 5.59
CA GLY A 105 -4.60 20.38 4.33
C GLY A 105 -5.36 19.06 4.10
N PHE A 106 -5.79 18.85 2.87
CA PHE A 106 -6.49 17.64 2.47
C PHE A 106 -5.48 16.54 2.16
N VAL A 107 -5.52 15.44 2.90
CA VAL A 107 -4.65 14.28 2.70
C VAL A 107 -5.47 13.13 2.13
N GLU A 108 -5.04 12.60 0.99
CA GLU A 108 -5.65 11.45 0.34
C GLU A 108 -4.58 10.40 0.07
N ILE A 109 -4.80 9.20 0.59
CA ILE A 109 -3.86 8.08 0.44
C ILE A 109 -4.62 6.89 -0.10
N SER A 110 -4.19 6.38 -1.25
CA SER A 110 -4.82 5.23 -1.89
C SER A 110 -3.82 4.18 -2.32
N ASN A 111 -4.24 2.91 -2.35
CA ASN A 111 -3.46 1.79 -2.89
C ASN A 111 -2.01 1.75 -2.36
N SER A 112 -1.81 2.08 -1.09
CA SER A 112 -0.49 2.34 -0.53
C SER A 112 -0.21 1.45 0.68
N THR A 113 1.07 1.16 0.93
CA THR A 113 1.50 0.25 2.00
C THR A 113 2.40 0.97 2.99
N PHE A 114 2.07 0.87 4.28
CA PHE A 114 2.84 1.41 5.39
C PHE A 114 3.30 0.27 6.28
N SER A 115 4.62 0.03 6.33
CA SER A 115 5.17 -1.15 7.01
C SER A 115 6.40 -0.87 7.85
N GLY A 116 6.39 -1.32 9.11
CA GLY A 116 7.59 -1.23 9.95
C GLY A 116 8.05 0.20 10.26
N ASN A 117 7.16 1.19 10.24
CA ASN A 117 7.47 2.56 10.64
C ASN A 117 7.38 2.71 12.17
N TRP A 118 8.18 3.59 12.74
CA TRP A 118 8.28 3.74 14.19
C TRP A 118 8.15 5.19 14.66
N ALA A 119 7.36 5.38 15.71
CA ALA A 119 7.29 6.63 16.45
C ALA A 119 7.41 6.41 17.95
N ALA A 120 8.18 7.26 18.62
CA ALA A 120 8.28 7.22 20.08
C ALA A 120 6.95 7.58 20.79
N SER A 121 6.13 8.43 20.17
CA SER A 121 4.84 8.86 20.71
C SER A 121 3.68 8.12 20.04
N GLN A 122 2.94 8.77 19.13
CA GLN A 122 1.72 8.23 18.53
C GLN A 122 1.86 8.10 17.01
N GLY A 123 1.08 7.21 16.39
CA GLY A 123 1.04 7.10 14.93
C GLY A 123 2.37 6.58 14.39
N GLY A 124 2.68 5.30 14.63
CA GLY A 124 3.92 4.70 14.15
C GLY A 124 4.08 4.83 12.64
N ALA A 125 3.01 4.63 11.87
CA ALA A 125 2.96 5.07 10.47
C ALA A 125 2.47 6.52 10.35
N ILE A 126 1.20 6.76 10.69
CA ILE A 126 0.52 8.03 10.36
C ILE A 126 -0.01 8.68 11.63
N SER A 127 0.31 9.96 11.83
CA SER A 127 -0.24 10.80 12.89
C SER A 127 -0.98 12.00 12.32
N VAL A 128 -2.26 12.13 12.65
CA VAL A 128 -3.14 13.20 12.19
C VAL A 128 -3.53 14.10 13.36
N ALA A 129 -2.83 15.24 13.48
CA ALA A 129 -3.10 16.23 14.51
C ALA A 129 -4.09 17.30 14.03
N PHE A 130 -4.10 17.62 12.74
CA PHE A 130 -5.03 18.58 12.12
C PHE A 130 -5.42 18.12 10.72
N GLY A 131 -6.39 18.80 10.12
CA GLY A 131 -6.81 18.54 8.75
C GLY A 131 -7.75 17.37 8.58
N SER A 132 -7.87 16.91 7.34
CA SER A 132 -8.67 15.74 6.97
C SER A 132 -7.83 14.75 6.20
N THR A 133 -7.84 13.49 6.63
CA THR A 133 -7.15 12.38 5.96
C THR A 133 -8.16 11.34 5.51
N THR A 134 -8.12 10.98 4.24
CA THR A 134 -8.89 9.87 3.66
C THR A 134 -7.94 8.76 3.24
N LEU A 135 -8.23 7.54 3.69
CA LEU A 135 -7.47 6.33 3.38
C LEU A 135 -8.37 5.36 2.63
N THR A 136 -7.97 4.94 1.43
CA THR A 136 -8.76 3.99 0.61
C THR A 136 -7.86 2.90 0.07
N ASN A 137 -8.20 1.62 0.27
CA ASN A 137 -7.36 0.52 -0.22
C ASN A 137 -5.91 0.62 0.31
N VAL A 138 -5.74 0.91 1.60
CA VAL A 138 -4.41 1.06 2.23
C VAL A 138 -4.12 -0.14 3.11
N THR A 139 -2.85 -0.54 3.20
CA THR A 139 -2.39 -1.59 4.13
C THR A 139 -1.38 -1.01 5.11
N ILE A 140 -1.74 -0.95 6.40
CA ILE A 140 -0.93 -0.39 7.50
C ILE A 140 -0.57 -1.52 8.48
N VAL A 141 0.64 -2.07 8.35
CA VAL A 141 1.02 -3.33 9.01
C VAL A 141 2.35 -3.22 9.76
N GLY A 142 2.46 -3.81 10.94
CA GLY A 142 3.75 -3.97 11.61
C GLY A 142 4.42 -2.66 12.05
N ASN A 143 3.67 -1.57 12.17
CA ASN A 143 4.18 -0.28 12.62
C ASN A 143 4.13 -0.19 14.14
N THR A 144 4.96 0.68 14.74
CA THR A 144 5.13 0.72 16.19
C THR A 144 5.04 2.14 16.72
N ALA A 145 4.25 2.32 17.79
CA ALA A 145 4.14 3.56 18.55
C ALA A 145 4.37 3.29 20.04
N GLY A 146 5.14 4.17 20.71
CA GLY A 146 5.42 4.04 22.15
C GLY A 146 4.24 4.40 23.06
N VAL A 147 3.30 5.22 22.59
CA VAL A 147 2.14 5.69 23.37
C VAL A 147 0.82 5.12 22.84
N GLY A 148 0.57 5.15 21.54
CA GLY A 148 -0.70 4.67 20.98
C GLY A 148 -0.81 4.81 19.46
N GLY A 149 -1.59 3.93 18.84
CA GLY A 149 -1.81 3.94 17.40
C GLY A 149 -0.51 3.62 16.65
N GLY A 150 0.00 2.41 16.84
CA GLY A 150 1.14 1.88 16.10
C GLY A 150 0.96 2.06 14.60
N GLY A 151 -0.23 1.78 14.07
CA GLY A 151 -0.58 2.10 12.69
C GLY A 151 -0.94 3.57 12.53
N LEU A 152 -2.10 3.94 13.06
CA LEU A 152 -2.76 5.22 12.80
C LEU A 152 -3.14 5.92 14.11
N ALA A 153 -2.80 7.19 14.27
CA ALA A 153 -3.24 7.98 15.40
C ALA A 153 -3.91 9.28 14.96
N GLN A 154 -5.15 9.48 15.40
CA GLN A 154 -5.89 10.72 15.29
C GLN A 154 -5.85 11.43 16.64
N SER A 155 -5.33 12.65 16.70
CA SER A 155 -5.25 13.44 17.93
C SER A 155 -5.92 14.81 17.82
N GLY A 156 -6.48 15.15 16.66
CA GLY A 156 -7.24 16.38 16.46
C GLY A 156 -8.04 16.39 15.16
N GLY A 157 -7.38 16.37 14.00
CA GLY A 157 -8.03 16.34 12.67
C GLY A 157 -8.97 15.15 12.44
N THR A 158 -9.53 15.01 11.24
CA THR A 158 -10.42 13.89 10.90
C THR A 158 -9.69 12.82 10.12
N VAL A 159 -10.08 11.55 10.35
CA VAL A 159 -9.64 10.42 9.53
C VAL A 159 -10.83 9.60 9.11
N THR A 160 -10.94 9.36 7.81
CA THR A 160 -11.91 8.44 7.20
C THR A 160 -11.14 7.32 6.51
N ILE A 161 -11.62 6.09 6.66
CA ILE A 161 -10.97 4.90 6.09
C ILE A 161 -11.99 3.98 5.41
N LEU A 162 -11.65 3.49 4.22
CA LEU A 162 -12.47 2.61 3.38
C LEU A 162 -11.61 1.47 2.85
N ASN A 163 -12.17 0.26 2.84
CA ASN A 163 -11.58 -0.89 2.16
C ASN A 163 -10.10 -1.13 2.49
N SER A 164 -9.70 -0.94 3.75
CA SER A 164 -8.28 -0.89 4.15
C SER A 164 -7.96 -1.83 5.31
N ILE A 165 -6.69 -2.23 5.40
CA ILE A 165 -6.17 -3.09 6.47
C ILE A 165 -5.34 -2.25 7.46
N VAL A 166 -5.64 -2.38 8.75
CA VAL A 166 -4.77 -1.92 9.85
C VAL A 166 -4.51 -3.12 10.76
N ALA A 167 -3.32 -3.70 10.70
CA ALA A 167 -3.04 -4.98 11.39
C ALA A 167 -1.63 -5.04 11.99
N ASP A 168 -1.48 -5.84 13.04
CA ASP A 168 -0.20 -6.25 13.63
C ASP A 168 0.68 -5.08 14.06
N ASN A 169 0.07 -3.96 14.43
CA ASN A 169 0.80 -2.79 14.89
C ASN A 169 0.99 -2.83 16.42
N THR A 170 2.18 -2.43 16.86
CA THR A 170 2.54 -2.37 18.29
C THR A 170 2.16 -1.02 18.88
N GLY A 171 1.51 -1.01 20.04
CA GLY A 171 0.86 0.18 20.61
C GLY A 171 -0.60 0.35 20.17
N GLY A 172 -1.21 -0.70 19.61
CA GLY A 172 -2.57 -0.71 19.05
C GLY A 172 -2.58 -0.38 17.56
N ASN A 173 -3.57 -0.88 16.81
CA ASN A 173 -3.73 -0.55 15.39
C ASN A 173 -4.09 0.92 15.21
N CYS A 174 -5.02 1.41 16.03
CA CYS A 174 -5.43 2.81 16.03
C CYS A 174 -5.42 3.46 17.42
N ALA A 175 -5.33 4.79 17.41
CA ALA A 175 -5.64 5.64 18.57
C ALA A 175 -6.46 6.86 18.11
N GLY A 176 -7.40 7.30 18.95
CA GLY A 176 -8.34 8.38 18.61
C GLY A 176 -9.58 7.89 17.89
N THR A 177 -10.29 8.81 17.24
CA THR A 177 -11.55 8.51 16.53
C THR A 177 -11.28 8.38 15.04
N ILE A 178 -11.46 7.17 14.51
CA ILE A 178 -11.32 6.86 13.08
C ILE A 178 -12.72 6.53 12.52
N SER A 179 -13.13 7.22 11.45
CA SER A 179 -14.43 6.99 10.82
C SER A 179 -14.32 5.90 9.75
N SER A 180 -14.95 4.76 9.99
CA SER A 180 -15.05 3.70 8.98
C SER A 180 -16.15 4.00 7.95
N SER A 181 -15.78 3.98 6.67
CA SER A 181 -16.72 3.96 5.54
C SER A 181 -17.08 2.53 5.08
N GLY A 182 -16.64 1.52 5.83
CA GLY A 182 -16.92 0.10 5.56
C GLY A 182 -15.74 -0.66 4.97
N TYR A 183 -15.88 -1.98 4.98
CA TYR A 183 -14.97 -2.96 4.38
C TYR A 183 -13.53 -2.87 4.92
N ASN A 184 -13.34 -2.41 6.15
CA ASN A 184 -12.01 -2.30 6.75
C ASN A 184 -11.68 -3.49 7.63
N LEU A 185 -10.42 -3.92 7.65
CA LEU A 185 -9.93 -4.89 8.61
C LEU A 185 -9.10 -4.23 9.72
N ASP A 186 -9.40 -4.60 10.97
CA ASP A 186 -8.61 -4.29 12.15
C ASP A 186 -8.28 -5.56 12.93
N SER A 187 -7.00 -5.95 12.99
CA SER A 187 -6.60 -7.21 13.64
C SER A 187 -6.68 -7.23 15.17
N ALA A 188 -6.92 -6.09 15.81
CA ALA A 188 -6.92 -5.96 17.27
C ALA A 188 -8.14 -5.24 17.86
N ASN A 189 -9.09 -4.82 17.02
CA ASN A 189 -10.29 -4.08 17.41
C ASN A 189 -9.98 -2.82 18.26
N THR A 190 -9.02 -2.01 17.80
CA THR A 190 -8.62 -0.74 18.43
C THR A 190 -9.03 0.49 17.60
N CYS A 191 -9.50 0.30 16.38
CA CYS A 191 -9.92 1.35 15.46
C CYS A 191 -11.40 1.73 15.58
N GLY A 192 -12.20 0.92 16.27
CA GLY A 192 -13.64 1.19 16.47
C GLY A 192 -14.47 0.99 15.20
N PHE A 193 -14.02 0.13 14.29
CA PHE A 193 -14.73 -0.22 13.07
C PHE A 193 -16.02 -0.97 13.38
N ALA A 194 -17.10 -0.60 12.70
CA ALA A 194 -18.46 -1.10 12.94
C ALA A 194 -19.40 -0.88 11.74
N SER A 195 -18.86 -0.48 10.60
CA SER A 195 -19.58 -0.25 9.36
C SER A 195 -19.73 -1.56 8.57
N THR A 196 -20.52 -1.52 7.49
CA THR A 196 -20.74 -2.68 6.60
C THR A 196 -19.41 -3.27 6.12
N GLY A 197 -19.28 -4.59 6.18
CA GLY A 197 -18.10 -5.31 5.69
C GLY A 197 -16.85 -5.17 6.57
N ASP A 198 -16.90 -4.42 7.68
CA ASP A 198 -15.74 -4.31 8.58
C ASP A 198 -15.45 -5.66 9.27
N LEU A 199 -14.16 -6.03 9.29
CA LEU A 199 -13.64 -7.22 9.95
C LEU A 199 -12.81 -6.78 11.17
N VAL A 200 -13.28 -7.08 12.38
CA VAL A 200 -12.59 -6.69 13.62
C VAL A 200 -12.08 -7.90 14.39
N ASN A 201 -10.90 -7.76 15.00
CA ASN A 201 -10.19 -8.84 15.69
C ASN A 201 -9.91 -10.05 14.76
N THR A 202 -9.53 -9.75 13.53
CA THR A 202 -9.31 -10.73 12.45
C THR A 202 -7.87 -10.62 11.94
N ASP A 203 -7.14 -11.73 11.88
CA ASP A 203 -5.84 -11.78 11.23
C ASP A 203 -6.01 -11.71 9.70
N PRO A 204 -5.40 -10.74 9.00
CA PRO A 204 -5.51 -10.62 7.55
C PRO A 204 -4.71 -11.69 6.78
N LEU A 205 -3.92 -12.54 7.42
CA LEU A 205 -3.10 -13.59 6.78
C LEU A 205 -2.24 -13.05 5.63
N LEU A 206 -1.52 -11.96 5.89
CA LEU A 206 -0.65 -11.32 4.91
C LEU A 206 0.76 -11.94 4.90
N GLY A 207 1.36 -12.01 3.71
CA GLY A 207 2.78 -12.28 3.56
C GLY A 207 3.67 -11.13 4.04
N THR A 208 4.98 -11.35 4.07
CA THR A 208 5.97 -10.31 4.38
C THR A 208 5.99 -9.19 3.34
N LEU A 209 6.47 -7.99 3.72
CA LEU A 209 6.74 -6.92 2.77
C LEU A 209 7.81 -7.36 1.78
N THR A 210 7.45 -7.55 0.52
CA THR A 210 8.37 -8.02 -0.53
C THR A 210 7.91 -7.55 -1.90
N ASP A 211 8.71 -7.84 -2.92
CA ASP A 211 8.31 -7.68 -4.32
C ASP A 211 7.24 -8.73 -4.67
N ASN A 212 5.97 -8.32 -4.58
CA ASN A 212 4.80 -9.07 -5.04
C ASN A 212 4.33 -8.65 -6.44
N GLY A 213 5.23 -7.98 -7.18
CA GLY A 213 4.98 -7.35 -8.47
C GLY A 213 4.65 -5.88 -8.32
N GLY A 214 4.68 -5.15 -9.43
CA GLY A 214 4.47 -3.71 -9.47
C GLY A 214 5.75 -2.92 -9.20
N GLN A 215 5.59 -1.60 -9.02
CA GLN A 215 6.72 -0.68 -8.90
C GLN A 215 7.27 -0.58 -7.47
N THR A 216 6.43 -0.89 -6.47
CA THR A 216 6.72 -0.75 -5.03
C THR A 216 6.33 -2.05 -4.28
N ALA A 217 6.90 -2.28 -3.09
CA ALA A 217 6.72 -3.53 -2.35
C ALA A 217 5.41 -3.53 -1.53
N THR A 218 4.71 -4.66 -1.51
CA THR A 218 3.43 -4.82 -0.81
C THR A 218 3.45 -5.95 0.21
N HIS A 219 2.40 -6.03 1.03
CA HIS A 219 2.01 -7.23 1.77
C HIS A 219 0.87 -7.93 1.00
N ALA A 220 1.15 -9.01 0.28
CA ALA A 220 0.12 -9.75 -0.45
C ALA A 220 -0.67 -10.68 0.50
N PRO A 221 -2.00 -10.77 0.37
CA PRO A 221 -2.79 -11.75 1.11
C PRO A 221 -2.45 -13.18 0.68
N ALA A 222 -2.53 -14.11 1.62
CA ALA A 222 -2.59 -15.53 1.29
C ALA A 222 -3.90 -15.87 0.57
N THR A 223 -3.90 -16.95 -0.20
CA THR A 223 -5.09 -17.46 -0.92
C THR A 223 -6.32 -17.64 -0.04
N ASN A 224 -6.14 -18.10 1.20
CA ASN A 224 -7.23 -18.34 2.15
C ASN A 224 -7.43 -17.16 3.13
N SER A 225 -6.94 -15.98 2.78
CA SER A 225 -7.05 -14.81 3.65
C SER A 225 -8.50 -14.33 3.74
N PRO A 226 -8.96 -13.88 4.92
CA PRO A 226 -10.30 -13.31 5.07
C PRO A 226 -10.48 -11.96 4.37
N VAL A 227 -9.42 -11.38 3.80
CA VAL A 227 -9.52 -10.12 3.04
C VAL A 227 -9.74 -10.34 1.55
N VAL A 228 -9.63 -11.58 1.07
CA VAL A 228 -9.84 -11.94 -0.33
C VAL A 228 -11.34 -11.90 -0.64
N ASP A 229 -11.72 -11.20 -1.71
CA ASP A 229 -13.11 -11.04 -2.16
C ASP A 229 -14.07 -10.49 -1.08
N ALA A 230 -13.53 -9.82 -0.06
CA ALA A 230 -14.28 -9.34 1.11
C ALA A 230 -14.50 -7.82 1.15
N GLY A 231 -14.01 -7.11 0.13
CA GLY A 231 -13.94 -5.66 0.09
C GLY A 231 -15.19 -4.97 -0.46
N ASP A 232 -15.07 -3.65 -0.58
CA ASP A 232 -16.10 -2.81 -1.20
C ASP A 232 -16.36 -3.28 -2.64
N PRO A 233 -17.60 -3.63 -3.04
CA PRO A 233 -17.91 -4.00 -4.42
C PRO A 233 -17.60 -2.90 -5.45
N ALA A 234 -17.51 -1.64 -5.02
CA ALA A 234 -17.08 -0.53 -5.87
C ALA A 234 -15.57 -0.25 -5.80
N CYS A 235 -14.81 -1.02 -5.02
CA CYS A 235 -13.37 -0.94 -4.87
C CYS A 235 -12.86 0.43 -4.38
N GLY A 236 -13.70 1.19 -3.69
CA GLY A 236 -13.44 2.60 -3.36
C GLY A 236 -13.24 3.50 -4.59
N GLY A 237 -13.77 3.09 -5.75
CA GLY A 237 -13.59 3.76 -7.05
C GLY A 237 -12.26 3.46 -7.75
N ALA A 238 -11.39 2.62 -7.18
CA ALA A 238 -10.11 2.26 -7.79
C ALA A 238 -10.30 1.21 -8.89
N THR A 239 -9.65 1.41 -10.04
CA THR A 239 -9.65 0.45 -11.16
C THR A 239 -8.47 -0.51 -11.12
N THR A 240 -7.45 -0.20 -10.31
CA THR A 240 -6.29 -1.07 -10.09
C THR A 240 -5.84 -1.03 -8.63
N ASP A 241 -5.04 -2.02 -8.22
CA ASP A 241 -4.32 -2.07 -6.94
C ASP A 241 -2.97 -1.33 -6.98
N GLN A 242 -2.18 -1.39 -5.88
CA GLN A 242 -0.83 -0.78 -5.79
C GLN A 242 0.12 -1.21 -6.92
N ARG A 243 -0.09 -2.41 -7.44
CA ARG A 243 0.77 -3.06 -8.44
C ARG A 243 0.19 -2.90 -9.84
N GLY A 244 -0.88 -2.12 -10.01
CA GLY A 244 -1.52 -1.90 -11.31
C GLY A 244 -2.31 -3.12 -11.79
N VAL A 245 -2.62 -4.07 -10.90
CA VAL A 245 -3.49 -5.21 -11.20
C VAL A 245 -4.93 -4.72 -11.21
N ALA A 246 -5.71 -5.11 -12.22
CA ALA A 246 -7.09 -4.67 -12.37
C ALA A 246 -7.97 -5.11 -11.21
N ARG A 247 -8.99 -4.32 -10.91
CA ARG A 247 -9.98 -4.56 -9.86
C ARG A 247 -11.41 -4.61 -10.41
N PRO A 248 -12.31 -5.49 -9.91
CA PRO A 248 -12.04 -6.63 -9.02
C PRO A 248 -11.44 -7.84 -9.78
N GLN A 249 -10.89 -8.81 -9.04
CA GLN A 249 -10.53 -10.15 -9.51
C GLN A 249 -11.26 -11.20 -8.66
N ASP A 250 -11.47 -12.40 -9.20
CA ASP A 250 -11.98 -13.56 -8.44
C ASP A 250 -10.79 -14.28 -7.80
N GLY A 251 -10.50 -13.93 -6.55
CA GLY A 251 -9.31 -14.34 -5.82
C GLY A 251 -9.46 -15.67 -5.07
N ASP A 252 -10.69 -16.13 -4.83
CA ASP A 252 -11.00 -17.38 -4.12
C ASP A 252 -11.59 -18.50 -5.01
N ALA A 253 -11.81 -18.22 -6.30
CA ALA A 253 -12.33 -19.12 -7.33
C ALA A 253 -13.79 -19.58 -7.09
N ASP A 254 -14.62 -18.78 -6.43
CA ASP A 254 -16.05 -19.06 -6.27
C ASP A 254 -16.91 -18.64 -7.48
N GLY A 255 -16.31 -17.92 -8.44
CA GLY A 255 -16.95 -17.43 -9.66
C GLY A 255 -17.50 -16.00 -9.58
N MET A 256 -17.32 -15.30 -8.46
CA MET A 256 -17.76 -13.91 -8.24
C MET A 256 -16.58 -13.02 -7.84
N ALA A 257 -16.11 -12.22 -8.80
CA ALA A 257 -15.07 -11.22 -8.53
C ALA A 257 -15.59 -10.08 -7.63
N THR A 258 -14.97 -9.93 -6.46
CA THR A 258 -15.17 -8.82 -5.52
C THR A 258 -13.80 -8.23 -5.18
N CYS A 259 -13.73 -6.93 -4.86
CA CYS A 259 -12.43 -6.38 -4.50
C CYS A 259 -11.92 -6.94 -3.19
N ASP A 260 -10.60 -7.05 -3.07
CA ASP A 260 -9.96 -7.36 -1.80
C ASP A 260 -9.94 -6.14 -0.87
N ILE A 261 -9.90 -6.39 0.43
CA ILE A 261 -9.62 -5.34 1.42
C ILE A 261 -8.10 -5.05 1.42
N GLY A 262 -7.71 -3.79 1.27
CA GLY A 262 -6.32 -3.33 1.37
C GLY A 262 -5.69 -2.91 0.04
N ALA A 263 -4.35 -2.81 0.02
CA ALA A 263 -3.60 -2.24 -1.10
C ALA A 263 -3.36 -3.19 -2.29
N VAL A 264 -3.66 -4.48 -2.10
CA VAL A 264 -3.38 -5.55 -3.06
C VAL A 264 -4.70 -6.19 -3.46
N GLU A 265 -4.86 -6.44 -4.75
CA GLU A 265 -5.91 -7.30 -5.30
C GLU A 265 -5.32 -8.67 -5.63
N LEU A 266 -5.76 -9.73 -4.97
CA LEU A 266 -5.31 -11.07 -5.26
C LEU A 266 -5.74 -11.44 -6.68
N GLY A 267 -4.79 -11.89 -7.50
CA GLY A 267 -5.08 -12.17 -8.91
C GLY A 267 -6.01 -13.36 -9.09
N GLN A 268 -6.63 -13.44 -10.26
CA GLN A 268 -7.58 -14.48 -10.62
C GLN A 268 -7.08 -15.87 -10.24
N MET A 269 -7.88 -16.56 -9.42
CA MET A 269 -7.65 -17.94 -9.02
C MET A 269 -8.47 -18.87 -9.89
N GLN A 270 -7.89 -20.00 -10.27
CA GLN A 270 -8.59 -21.07 -10.96
C GLN A 270 -8.20 -22.41 -10.36
N CYS A 271 -9.20 -23.09 -9.80
CA CYS A 271 -9.07 -24.37 -9.12
C CYS A 271 -9.79 -25.50 -9.87
N GLY A 272 -9.56 -26.74 -9.44
CA GLY A 272 -10.17 -27.92 -10.05
C GLY A 272 -9.53 -28.27 -11.39
N LEU A 273 -8.23 -28.01 -11.53
CA LEU A 273 -7.45 -28.30 -12.73
C LEU A 273 -7.32 -29.82 -12.92
N GLN A 274 -8.31 -30.44 -13.56
CA GLN A 274 -8.30 -31.87 -13.85
C GLN A 274 -7.57 -32.15 -15.16
N ALA A 275 -6.72 -33.18 -15.17
CA ALA A 275 -6.29 -33.83 -16.39
C ALA A 275 -7.47 -34.56 -17.04
N ASP A 276 -8.17 -33.95 -18.00
CA ASP A 276 -9.37 -34.52 -18.62
C ASP A 276 -9.11 -35.71 -19.57
N GLY A 277 -7.94 -36.34 -19.49
CA GLY A 277 -7.54 -37.44 -20.38
C GLY A 277 -7.35 -37.04 -21.85
N SER A 278 -7.60 -35.78 -22.20
CA SER A 278 -7.28 -35.17 -23.48
C SER A 278 -5.98 -34.37 -23.36
N ALA A 279 -5.31 -34.15 -24.49
CA ALA A 279 -4.02 -33.47 -24.52
C ALA A 279 -4.18 -32.01 -24.05
N PHE A 280 -3.56 -31.69 -22.90
CA PHE A 280 -3.33 -30.33 -22.37
C PHE A 280 -4.59 -29.49 -22.09
N PRO A 281 -5.11 -29.42 -20.84
CA PRO A 281 -6.11 -28.41 -20.52
C PRO A 281 -5.50 -27.01 -20.73
N THR A 282 -6.04 -26.28 -21.71
CA THR A 282 -5.68 -24.88 -21.94
C THR A 282 -6.57 -24.02 -21.06
N LEU A 283 -5.96 -23.33 -20.12
CA LEU A 283 -6.66 -22.37 -19.28
C LEU A 283 -6.62 -21.02 -20.00
N SER A 284 -7.77 -20.62 -20.51
CA SER A 284 -7.94 -19.31 -21.14
C SER A 284 -8.17 -18.27 -20.05
N TYR A 285 -7.33 -17.23 -20.02
CA TYR A 285 -7.45 -16.09 -19.09
C TYR A 285 -8.02 -14.89 -19.84
N PRO A 286 -9.35 -14.77 -19.98
CA PRO A 286 -9.97 -13.72 -20.80
C PRO A 286 -9.74 -12.30 -20.25
N GLN A 287 -9.49 -12.15 -18.94
CA GLN A 287 -9.19 -10.86 -18.30
C GLN A 287 -7.73 -10.41 -18.49
N ALA A 288 -6.80 -11.33 -18.73
CA ALA A 288 -5.37 -11.05 -18.80
C ALA A 288 -4.90 -10.97 -20.27
N SER A 289 -5.15 -9.84 -20.94
CA SER A 289 -4.68 -9.47 -22.30
C SER A 289 -4.47 -10.60 -23.33
N GLY A 290 -5.36 -11.60 -23.39
CA GLY A 290 -5.30 -12.68 -24.39
C GLY A 290 -4.17 -13.71 -24.19
N VAL A 291 -3.64 -13.85 -22.98
CA VAL A 291 -2.68 -14.93 -22.66
C VAL A 291 -3.42 -16.23 -22.37
N ASN A 292 -3.03 -17.28 -23.09
CA ASN A 292 -3.45 -18.65 -22.78
C ASN A 292 -2.32 -19.34 -22.02
N ILE A 293 -2.61 -19.86 -20.83
CA ILE A 293 -1.66 -20.66 -20.07
C ILE A 293 -2.04 -22.12 -20.30
N THR A 294 -1.16 -22.84 -20.98
CA THR A 294 -1.28 -24.28 -21.12
C THR A 294 -0.50 -24.94 -20.00
N VAL A 295 -1.21 -25.62 -19.10
CA VAL A 295 -0.59 -26.40 -18.03
C VAL A 295 -0.42 -27.83 -18.56
N PRO A 296 0.82 -28.30 -18.83
CA PRO A 296 1.01 -29.67 -19.26
C PRO A 296 0.66 -30.62 -18.14
N ASN A 297 -0.12 -31.65 -18.47
CA ASN A 297 -0.39 -32.76 -17.60
C ASN A 297 0.95 -33.42 -17.25
N THR A 298 1.45 -33.17 -16.04
CA THR A 298 2.58 -33.92 -15.53
C THR A 298 2.02 -35.17 -14.91
N SER A 299 2.43 -36.34 -15.41
CA SER A 299 2.15 -37.63 -14.79
C SER A 299 2.75 -37.77 -13.37
N GLU A 300 3.25 -36.68 -12.78
CA GLU A 300 3.99 -36.61 -11.52
C GLU A 300 3.54 -35.46 -10.60
N GLY A 301 2.40 -34.78 -10.82
CA GLY A 301 2.01 -33.61 -10.00
C GLY A 301 0.52 -33.46 -9.68
N THR A 302 0.24 -32.89 -8.49
CA THR A 302 -1.07 -32.59 -7.89
C THR A 302 -1.43 -31.11 -8.01
N LEU A 303 -1.14 -30.45 -9.14
CA LEU A 303 -1.44 -29.03 -9.30
C LEU A 303 -2.96 -28.82 -9.36
N ASP A 304 -3.55 -28.42 -8.23
CA ASP A 304 -5.00 -28.31 -8.05
C ASP A 304 -5.55 -26.94 -8.44
N CYS A 305 -4.75 -25.89 -8.21
CA CYS A 305 -5.10 -24.51 -8.55
C CYS A 305 -3.92 -23.74 -9.15
N ILE A 306 -4.23 -22.73 -9.96
CA ILE A 306 -3.27 -21.68 -10.32
C ILE A 306 -3.84 -20.28 -10.08
N GLN A 307 -2.97 -19.38 -9.66
CA GLN A 307 -3.24 -17.96 -9.57
C GLN A 307 -2.45 -17.22 -10.64
N VAL A 308 -3.14 -16.33 -11.34
CA VAL A 308 -2.55 -15.53 -12.42
C VAL A 308 -2.76 -14.06 -12.11
N VAL A 309 -1.65 -13.33 -12.06
CA VAL A 309 -1.64 -11.88 -11.80
C VAL A 309 -1.05 -11.19 -13.03
N GLU A 310 -1.87 -10.42 -13.75
CA GLU A 310 -1.37 -9.49 -14.77
C GLU A 310 -0.97 -8.17 -14.10
N VAL A 311 0.31 -7.85 -14.14
CA VAL A 311 0.87 -6.64 -13.52
C VAL A 311 1.06 -5.57 -14.59
N GLY A 312 0.50 -4.38 -14.35
CA GLY A 312 0.51 -3.23 -15.27
C GLY A 312 1.85 -2.52 -15.47
N TYR A 313 2.97 -3.14 -15.11
CA TYR A 313 4.31 -2.53 -15.08
C TYR A 313 5.33 -3.36 -15.85
N SER A 314 6.49 -2.76 -16.15
CA SER A 314 7.62 -3.52 -16.72
C SER A 314 8.28 -4.38 -15.66
N HIS A 315 8.62 -5.62 -16.00
CA HIS A 315 9.33 -6.52 -15.08
C HIS A 315 10.75 -5.97 -14.79
N PRO A 316 11.27 -6.04 -13.54
CA PRO A 316 12.62 -5.54 -13.21
C PRO A 316 13.76 -6.17 -14.03
N ASN A 317 13.53 -7.37 -14.57
CA ASN A 317 14.45 -8.09 -15.46
C ASN A 317 14.07 -8.00 -16.96
N ALA A 318 13.17 -7.09 -17.34
CA ALA A 318 12.87 -6.87 -18.76
C ALA A 318 14.15 -6.41 -19.49
N THR A 319 14.56 -7.16 -20.49
CA THR A 319 15.68 -6.78 -21.37
C THR A 319 15.17 -5.92 -22.51
N SER A 320 15.95 -4.94 -22.96
CA SER A 320 15.65 -4.18 -24.17
C SER A 320 15.58 -5.10 -25.40
N SER A 321 14.67 -4.80 -26.32
CA SER A 321 14.59 -5.52 -27.59
C SER A 321 15.83 -5.24 -28.43
N PRO A 322 16.37 -6.20 -29.21
CA PRO A 322 17.41 -5.90 -30.20
C PRO A 322 16.91 -5.01 -31.36
N LEU A 323 15.59 -4.78 -31.47
CA LEU A 323 14.96 -4.05 -32.58
C LEU A 323 14.75 -2.56 -32.28
N ASN A 324 14.76 -2.17 -31.01
CA ASN A 324 14.71 -0.79 -30.56
C ASN A 324 15.43 -0.71 -29.21
N ASP A 325 16.39 0.20 -29.04
CA ASP A 325 17.11 0.44 -27.77
C ASP A 325 16.20 0.95 -26.62
N ALA A 326 14.88 0.75 -26.72
CA ALA A 326 13.92 0.93 -25.65
C ALA A 326 13.73 -0.39 -24.88
N LEU A 327 13.63 -0.29 -23.55
CA LEU A 327 13.02 -1.36 -22.75
C LEU A 327 11.66 -1.68 -23.37
N GLU A 328 11.36 -2.96 -23.64
CA GLU A 328 9.99 -3.35 -23.99
C GLU A 328 9.13 -3.08 -22.76
N THR A 329 8.50 -1.90 -22.73
CA THR A 329 7.55 -1.53 -21.71
C THR A 329 6.27 -2.30 -21.98
N GLY A 330 6.01 -3.33 -21.19
CA GLY A 330 4.86 -4.20 -21.34
C GLY A 330 4.41 -4.77 -20.01
N LYS A 331 3.13 -5.16 -19.93
CA LYS A 331 2.59 -5.92 -18.80
C LYS A 331 3.33 -7.26 -18.67
N TYR A 332 3.46 -7.78 -17.45
CA TYR A 332 3.94 -9.14 -17.24
C TYR A 332 2.99 -9.93 -16.36
N TRP A 333 3.12 -11.25 -16.41
CA TRP A 333 2.29 -12.17 -15.63
C TRP A 333 3.11 -12.83 -14.53
N ARG A 334 2.58 -12.87 -13.32
CA ARG A 334 3.05 -13.77 -12.27
C ARG A 334 2.06 -14.91 -12.16
N ILE A 335 2.57 -16.14 -12.29
CA ILE A 335 1.78 -17.36 -12.21
C ILE A 335 2.28 -18.16 -11.02
N LYS A 336 1.40 -18.54 -10.12
CA LYS A 336 1.68 -19.41 -8.98
C LYS A 336 0.81 -20.64 -9.05
N GLY A 337 1.41 -21.81 -8.85
CA GLY A 337 0.70 -23.08 -8.70
C GLY A 337 0.51 -23.46 -7.24
N PHE A 338 -0.60 -24.12 -6.94
CA PHE A 338 -0.95 -24.65 -5.63
C PHE A 338 -1.29 -26.12 -5.74
N GLU A 339 -0.76 -26.90 -4.80
CA GLU A 339 -1.06 -28.32 -4.60
C GLU A 339 -2.15 -28.51 -3.55
#